data_AF-A0A8S8Y4L2-F1
#
_entry.id   AF-A0A8S8Y4L2-F1
#
_cell.length_a   1.000
_cell.length_b   1.000
_cell.length_c   1.000
_cell.angle_alpha   90.00
_cell.angle_beta   90.00
_cell.angle_gamma   90.00
#
_symmetry.space_group_name_H-M   'P 1'
#
loop_
_entity.id
_entity.type
_entity.pdbx_description
1 polymer ?
#
loop_
_entity_poly.entity_id
_entity_poly.type
_entity_poly.pdbx_seq_one_letter_code
_entity_poly.pdbx_strand_id
1 'polypeptide(L)'
;MDVLGPFWVGLILASIFAATMSTADSQVLACTAAITDDLFPEWSTNHKKTKITTMVMAFVATCLSLGAYFTGNNSVFSLVVLAVYGLGGMFIPLIIVRMSGFKPSTQHSMVMMTAALVAVITWRLLGLNVHIFESVPGMGAAFIAHFIMVLKDKDPWLGKLPSQEKLVHWVLEFYS
;
A
#
# COMPACT_ATOMS: atom_id res chain seq x y z
N MET A 1 -29.29 -19.21 12.27
CA MET A 1 -29.64 -18.76 10.90
C MET A 1 -31.10 -19.10 10.63
N ASP A 2 -31.98 -18.74 11.58
CA ASP A 2 -33.30 -19.36 11.70
C ASP A 2 -34.45 -18.37 11.42
N VAL A 3 -34.11 -17.18 10.89
CA VAL A 3 -35.05 -16.07 10.67
C VAL A 3 -35.30 -15.76 9.18
N LEU A 4 -34.54 -16.37 8.26
CA LEU A 4 -34.67 -16.14 6.81
C LEU A 4 -35.01 -17.45 6.10
N GLY A 5 -36.01 -17.40 5.20
CA GLY A 5 -36.38 -18.55 4.38
C GLY A 5 -35.20 -19.04 3.51
N PRO A 6 -35.16 -20.34 3.14
CA PRO A 6 -34.04 -20.96 2.43
C PRO A 6 -33.63 -20.21 1.15
N PHE A 7 -34.60 -19.66 0.43
CA PHE A 7 -34.38 -18.84 -0.77
C PHE A 7 -33.54 -17.57 -0.49
N TRP A 8 -33.85 -16.85 0.59
CA TRP A 8 -33.15 -15.61 0.95
C TRP A 8 -31.72 -15.86 1.42
N VAL A 9 -31.50 -16.95 2.15
CA VAL A 9 -30.14 -17.38 2.54
C VAL A 9 -29.31 -17.71 1.30
N GLY A 10 -29.88 -18.43 0.34
CA GLY A 10 -29.24 -18.73 -0.94
C GLY A 10 -28.89 -17.48 -1.73
N LEU A 11 -29.82 -16.51 -1.80
CA LEU A 11 -29.59 -15.23 -2.48
C LEU A 11 -28.46 -14.42 -1.84
N ILE A 12 -28.43 -14.33 -0.50
CA ILE A 12 -27.38 -13.60 0.23
C ILE A 12 -26.01 -14.27 0.00
N LEU A 13 -25.92 -15.60 0.13
CA LEU A 13 -24.67 -16.32 -0.13
C LEU A 13 -24.19 -16.12 -1.57
N ALA A 14 -25.09 -16.23 -2.56
CA ALA A 14 -24.76 -15.98 -3.96
C ALA A 14 -24.24 -14.56 -4.18
N SER A 15 -24.84 -13.55 -3.54
CA SER A 15 -24.39 -12.16 -3.64
C SER A 15 -22.98 -11.93 -3.08
N ILE A 16 -22.65 -12.56 -1.93
CA ILE A 16 -21.33 -12.45 -1.31
C ILE A 16 -20.28 -13.16 -2.17
N PHE A 17 -20.57 -14.35 -2.68
CA PHE A 17 -19.66 -15.05 -3.60
C PHE A 17 -19.42 -14.25 -4.88
N ALA A 18 -20.47 -13.68 -5.48
CA ALA A 18 -20.34 -12.82 -6.65
C ALA A 18 -19.48 -11.58 -6.37
N ALA A 19 -19.70 -10.90 -5.22
CA ALA A 19 -18.94 -9.73 -4.82
C ALA A 19 -17.45 -10.05 -4.55
N THR A 20 -17.17 -11.15 -3.85
CA THR A 20 -15.79 -11.59 -3.57
C THR A 20 -15.04 -12.03 -4.83
N MET A 21 -15.70 -12.74 -5.76
CA MET A 21 -15.11 -13.12 -7.05
C MET A 21 -14.76 -11.89 -7.88
N SER A 22 -15.68 -10.92 -8.00
CA SER A 22 -15.41 -9.65 -8.70
C SER A 22 -14.26 -8.86 -8.07
N THR A 23 -14.18 -8.85 -6.74
CA THR A 23 -13.09 -8.16 -6.02
C THR A 23 -11.76 -8.86 -6.27
N ALA A 24 -11.71 -10.20 -6.20
CA ALA A 24 -10.50 -10.98 -6.47
C ALA A 24 -10.00 -10.76 -7.91
N ASP A 25 -10.90 -10.80 -8.90
CA ASP A 25 -10.57 -10.57 -10.30
C ASP A 25 -9.98 -9.16 -10.50
N SER A 26 -10.60 -8.15 -9.89
CA SER A 26 -10.10 -6.77 -9.99
C SER A 26 -8.71 -6.59 -9.37
N GLN A 27 -8.40 -7.28 -8.27
CA GLN A 27 -7.06 -7.24 -7.66
C GLN A 27 -6.02 -7.96 -8.51
N VAL A 28 -6.36 -9.14 -9.07
CA VAL A 28 -5.44 -9.86 -9.96
C VAL A 28 -5.12 -9.02 -11.20
N LEU A 29 -6.12 -8.34 -11.78
CA LEU A 29 -5.94 -7.43 -12.90
C LEU A 29 -5.16 -6.17 -12.51
N ALA A 30 -5.44 -5.57 -11.36
CA ALA A 30 -4.70 -4.40 -10.88
C ALA A 30 -3.21 -4.71 -10.66
N CYS A 31 -2.89 -5.85 -10.04
CA CYS A 31 -1.50 -6.30 -9.89
C CYS A 31 -0.85 -6.64 -11.24
N THR A 32 -1.62 -7.20 -12.18
CA THR A 32 -1.13 -7.44 -13.54
C THR A 32 -0.76 -6.13 -14.22
N ALA A 33 -1.63 -5.12 -14.13
CA ALA A 33 -1.39 -3.79 -14.68
C ALA A 33 -0.16 -3.13 -14.02
N ALA A 34 -0.03 -3.20 -12.70
CA ALA A 34 1.15 -2.68 -12.01
C ALA A 34 2.46 -3.32 -12.52
N ILE A 35 2.48 -4.63 -12.78
CA ILE A 35 3.68 -5.29 -13.34
C ILE A 35 3.91 -4.91 -14.80
N THR A 36 2.84 -4.85 -15.58
CA THR A 36 2.90 -4.73 -17.04
C THR A 36 3.06 -3.29 -17.52
N ASP A 37 2.45 -2.33 -16.83
CA ASP A 37 2.45 -0.92 -17.20
C ASP A 37 3.51 -0.14 -16.40
N ASP A 38 3.67 -0.40 -15.08
CA ASP A 38 4.63 0.34 -14.26
C ASP A 38 6.03 -0.27 -14.28
N LEU A 39 6.15 -1.60 -14.17
CA LEU A 39 7.44 -2.27 -14.01
C LEU A 39 8.10 -2.64 -15.35
N PHE A 40 7.30 -3.10 -16.32
CA PHE A 40 7.75 -3.52 -17.65
C PHE A 40 6.86 -2.94 -18.76
N PRO A 41 6.82 -1.61 -18.96
CA PRO A 41 5.88 -0.94 -19.87
C PRO A 41 5.88 -1.49 -21.31
N GLU A 42 7.01 -2.05 -21.76
CA GLU A 42 7.11 -2.74 -23.06
C GLU A 42 6.15 -3.95 -23.19
N TRP A 43 5.79 -4.60 -22.09
CA TRP A 43 4.91 -5.76 -22.05
C TRP A 43 3.44 -5.38 -22.19
N SER A 44 3.06 -4.14 -21.89
CA SER A 44 1.69 -3.62 -22.00
C SER A 44 1.13 -3.74 -23.41
N THR A 45 1.97 -3.48 -24.41
CA THR A 45 1.59 -3.55 -25.83
C THR A 45 1.46 -4.98 -26.35
N ASN A 46 1.92 -5.99 -25.60
CA ASN A 46 1.96 -7.37 -26.03
C ASN A 46 0.90 -8.21 -25.31
N HIS A 47 -0.27 -8.35 -25.93
CA HIS A 47 -1.41 -9.09 -25.38
C HIS A 47 -1.07 -10.52 -24.89
N LYS A 48 -0.08 -11.20 -25.51
CA LYS A 48 0.36 -12.52 -25.05
C LYS A 48 1.06 -12.43 -23.70
N LYS A 49 1.91 -11.42 -23.49
CA LYS A 49 2.67 -11.23 -22.24
C LYS A 49 1.73 -10.82 -21.11
N THR A 50 0.83 -9.86 -21.33
CA THR A 50 -0.17 -9.45 -20.33
C THR A 50 -1.03 -10.63 -19.87
N LYS A 51 -1.52 -11.46 -20.80
CA LYS A 51 -2.32 -12.65 -20.47
C LYS A 51 -1.54 -13.68 -19.63
N ILE A 52 -0.26 -13.89 -19.95
CA ILE A 52 0.62 -14.76 -19.16
C ILE A 52 0.81 -14.17 -17.76
N THR A 53 1.08 -12.87 -17.64
CA THR A 53 1.21 -12.19 -16.35
C THR A 53 -0.06 -12.36 -15.51
N THR A 54 -1.26 -12.17 -16.07
CA THR A 54 -2.52 -12.42 -15.34
C THR A 54 -2.64 -13.85 -14.84
N MET A 55 -2.29 -14.84 -15.69
CA MET A 55 -2.35 -16.24 -15.31
C MET A 55 -1.35 -16.56 -14.19
N VAL A 56 -0.13 -16.01 -14.25
CA VAL A 56 0.88 -16.14 -13.20
C VAL A 56 0.39 -15.47 -11.90
N MET A 57 -0.20 -14.28 -11.98
CA MET A 57 -0.73 -13.59 -10.80
C MET A 57 -1.88 -14.36 -10.14
N ALA A 58 -2.80 -14.92 -10.92
CA ALA A 58 -3.87 -15.78 -10.42
C ALA A 58 -3.31 -17.05 -9.74
N PHE A 59 -2.28 -17.66 -10.34
CA PHE A 59 -1.60 -18.83 -9.78
C PHE A 59 -0.90 -18.49 -8.46
N VAL A 60 -0.12 -17.39 -8.42
CA VAL A 60 0.56 -16.93 -7.21
C VAL A 60 -0.43 -16.60 -6.11
N ALA A 61 -1.52 -15.88 -6.40
CA ALA A 61 -2.56 -15.57 -5.41
C ALA A 61 -3.18 -16.85 -4.84
N THR A 62 -3.44 -17.85 -5.69
CA THR A 62 -3.95 -19.16 -5.26
C THR A 62 -2.94 -19.89 -4.36
N CYS A 63 -1.66 -19.93 -4.76
CA CYS A 63 -0.60 -20.55 -3.96
C CYS A 63 -0.42 -19.86 -2.60
N LEU A 64 -0.47 -18.53 -2.54
CA LEU A 64 -0.37 -17.77 -1.28
C LEU A 64 -1.58 -18.03 -0.37
N SER A 65 -2.78 -18.11 -0.96
CA SER A 65 -4.02 -18.43 -0.23
C SER A 65 -3.97 -19.84 0.37
N LEU A 66 -3.56 -20.85 -0.41
CA LEU A 66 -3.36 -22.22 0.09
C LEU A 66 -2.20 -22.30 1.09
N GLY A 67 -1.11 -21.59 0.84
CA GLY A 67 0.07 -21.54 1.73
C GLY A 67 -0.27 -20.95 3.10
N ALA A 68 -1.09 -19.91 3.14
CA ALA A 68 -1.53 -19.26 4.38
C ALA A 68 -2.25 -20.23 5.34
N TYR A 69 -2.90 -21.28 4.81
CA TYR A 69 -3.51 -22.34 5.62
C TYR A 69 -2.46 -23.15 6.41
N PHE A 70 -1.27 -23.36 5.84
CA PHE A 70 -0.20 -24.14 6.47
C PHE A 70 0.63 -23.34 7.47
N THR A 71 0.72 -22.01 7.31
CA THR A 71 1.59 -21.16 8.13
C THR A 71 0.99 -20.80 9.51
N GLY A 72 -0.24 -21.25 9.82
CA GLY A 72 -0.91 -20.97 11.09
C GLY A 72 -1.31 -19.50 11.31
N ASN A 73 -1.09 -18.63 10.30
CA ASN A 73 -1.58 -17.26 10.31
C ASN A 73 -3.04 -17.25 9.83
N ASN A 74 -3.94 -17.60 10.75
CA ASN A 74 -5.32 -17.97 10.43
C ASN A 74 -6.22 -16.79 10.05
N SER A 75 -5.66 -15.57 9.93
CA SER A 75 -6.43 -14.36 9.70
C SER A 75 -5.92 -13.59 8.49
N VAL A 76 -6.65 -13.72 7.37
CA VAL A 76 -6.49 -12.88 6.17
C VAL A 76 -6.55 -11.40 6.54
N PHE A 77 -7.38 -11.04 7.52
CA PHE A 77 -7.48 -9.67 8.03
C PHE A 77 -6.15 -9.16 8.57
N SER A 78 -5.38 -9.97 9.30
CA SER A 78 -4.07 -9.55 9.83
C SER A 78 -3.05 -9.26 8.72
N LEU A 79 -3.08 -10.04 7.65
CA LEU A 79 -2.23 -9.84 6.47
C LEU A 79 -2.60 -8.55 5.73
N VAL A 80 -3.90 -8.31 5.53
CA VAL A 80 -4.39 -7.10 4.86
C VAL A 80 -4.05 -5.86 5.68
N VAL A 81 -4.26 -5.89 7.00
CA VAL A 81 -3.92 -4.79 7.90
C VAL A 81 -2.42 -4.48 7.87
N LEU A 82 -1.56 -5.50 7.88
CA LEU A 82 -0.11 -5.32 7.75
C LEU A 82 0.25 -4.62 6.43
N ALA A 83 -0.34 -5.05 5.31
CA ALA A 83 -0.10 -4.46 4.01
C ALA A 83 -0.54 -2.99 3.95
N VAL A 84 -1.73 -2.67 4.46
CA VAL A 84 -2.25 -1.30 4.52
C VAL A 84 -1.40 -0.42 5.43
N TYR A 85 -0.93 -0.92 6.57
CA TYR A 85 -0.02 -0.17 7.44
C TYR A 85 1.35 0.06 6.82
N GLY A 86 1.88 -0.91 6.07
CA GLY A 86 3.09 -0.74 5.27
C GLY A 86 2.94 0.36 4.22
N LEU A 87 1.86 0.30 3.43
CA LEU A 87 1.56 1.31 2.41
C LEU A 87 1.35 2.70 3.04
N GLY A 88 0.56 2.79 4.11
CA GLY A 88 0.35 4.03 4.85
C GLY A 88 1.65 4.60 5.42
N GLY A 89 2.48 3.76 6.03
CA GLY A 89 3.78 4.14 6.57
C GLY A 89 4.75 4.69 5.51
N MET A 90 4.68 4.19 4.28
CA MET A 90 5.53 4.64 3.16
C MET A 90 5.02 5.93 2.51
N PHE A 91 3.74 5.96 2.12
CA PHE A 91 3.21 7.05 1.30
C PHE A 91 2.81 8.28 2.10
N ILE A 92 2.31 8.14 3.32
CA ILE A 92 1.84 9.28 4.13
C ILE A 92 2.99 10.27 4.40
N PRO A 93 4.16 9.85 4.92
CA PRO A 93 5.27 10.77 5.16
C PRO A 93 5.78 11.41 3.87
N LEU A 94 5.82 10.66 2.77
CA LEU A 94 6.25 11.16 1.47
C LEU A 94 5.33 12.28 0.95
N ILE A 95 4.01 12.08 1.05
CA ILE A 95 3.00 13.06 0.66
C ILE A 95 3.10 14.30 1.55
N ILE A 96 3.23 14.15 2.87
CA ILE A 96 3.38 15.27 3.81
C ILE A 96 4.63 16.09 3.49
N VAL A 97 5.76 15.43 3.26
CA VAL A 97 7.00 16.10 2.86
C VAL A 97 6.81 16.86 1.54
N ARG A 98 6.13 16.28 0.57
CA ARG A 98 5.81 16.94 -0.71
C ARG A 98 4.91 18.17 -0.51
N MET A 99 3.87 18.05 0.33
CA MET A 99 2.93 19.13 0.66
C MET A 99 3.60 20.27 1.44
N SER A 100 4.64 19.96 2.23
CA SER A 100 5.45 20.95 2.93
C SER A 100 6.37 21.76 1.99
N GLY A 101 6.27 21.56 0.67
CA GLY A 101 7.04 22.27 -0.34
C GLY A 101 8.42 21.69 -0.61
N PHE A 102 8.80 20.58 0.05
CA PHE A 102 10.03 19.86 -0.27
C PHE A 102 9.82 19.00 -1.51
N LYS A 103 10.77 19.03 -2.43
CA LYS A 103 10.77 18.16 -3.62
C LYS A 103 11.83 17.08 -3.43
N PRO A 104 11.51 15.94 -2.76
CA PRO A 104 12.49 14.89 -2.55
C PRO A 104 12.98 14.34 -3.88
N SER A 105 14.29 14.11 -3.99
CA SER A 105 14.89 13.41 -5.12
C SER A 105 14.44 11.94 -5.16
N THR A 106 14.70 11.24 -6.26
CA THR A 106 14.37 9.80 -6.38
C THR A 106 15.07 8.98 -5.28
N GLN A 107 16.35 9.25 -5.02
CA GLN A 107 17.10 8.56 -3.98
C GLN A 107 16.54 8.87 -2.58
N HIS A 108 16.17 10.12 -2.32
CA HIS A 108 15.57 10.53 -1.05
C HIS A 108 14.24 9.80 -0.81
N SER A 109 13.37 9.77 -1.81
CA SER A 109 12.08 9.08 -1.75
C SER A 109 12.25 7.57 -1.50
N MET A 110 13.19 6.93 -2.20
CA MET A 110 13.47 5.50 -2.00
C MET A 110 13.98 5.19 -0.59
N VAL A 111 14.84 6.03 -0.01
CA VAL A 111 15.34 5.80 1.36
C VAL A 111 14.23 6.00 2.39
N MET A 112 13.35 6.99 2.22
CA MET A 112 12.18 7.14 3.09
C MET A 112 11.25 5.92 3.03
N MET A 113 10.91 5.46 1.82
CA MET A 113 10.00 4.33 1.62
C MET A 113 10.59 3.02 2.17
N THR A 114 11.87 2.76 1.92
CA THR A 114 12.55 1.56 2.43
C THR A 114 12.70 1.59 3.95
N ALA A 115 13.03 2.74 4.55
CA ALA A 115 13.10 2.90 6.00
C ALA A 115 11.74 2.64 6.68
N ALA A 116 10.65 3.17 6.12
CA ALA A 116 9.30 2.88 6.60
C ALA A 116 8.98 1.39 6.52
N LEU A 117 9.19 0.76 5.36
CA LEU A 117 8.88 -0.65 5.16
C LEU A 117 9.63 -1.56 6.13
N VAL A 118 10.93 -1.33 6.30
CA VAL A 118 11.77 -2.07 7.24
C VAL A 118 11.28 -1.90 8.68
N ALA A 119 10.91 -0.67 9.07
CA ALA A 119 10.39 -0.40 10.40
C ALA A 119 9.05 -1.11 10.66
N VAL A 120 8.11 -1.09 9.71
CA VAL A 120 6.81 -1.81 9.83
C VAL A 120 7.04 -3.31 10.01
N ILE A 121 7.90 -3.92 9.18
CA ILE A 121 8.19 -5.36 9.24
C ILE A 121 8.89 -5.71 10.55
N THR A 122 9.92 -4.93 10.94
CA THR A 122 10.66 -5.16 12.19
C THR A 122 9.73 -5.04 13.39
N TRP A 123 8.83 -4.07 13.41
CA TRP A 123 7.87 -3.89 14.50
C TRP A 123 6.89 -5.07 14.62
N ARG A 124 6.44 -5.60 13.48
CA ARG A 124 5.61 -6.81 13.43
C ARG A 124 6.34 -8.04 13.96
N LEU A 125 7.60 -8.23 13.57
CA LEU A 125 8.42 -9.36 14.02
C LEU A 125 8.69 -9.33 15.53
N LEU A 126 8.77 -8.14 16.12
CA LEU A 126 8.95 -7.96 17.57
C LEU A 126 7.66 -8.16 18.38
N GLY A 127 6.50 -8.34 17.73
CA GLY A 127 5.21 -8.52 18.43
C GLY A 127 4.69 -7.27 19.14
N LEU A 128 5.29 -6.10 18.89
CA LEU A 128 4.91 -4.82 19.50
C LEU A 128 3.61 -4.23 18.93
N ASN A 129 3.04 -4.88 17.91
CA ASN A 129 1.78 -4.48 17.28
C ASN A 129 0.57 -4.52 18.23
N VAL A 130 0.68 -5.16 19.40
CA VAL A 130 -0.38 -5.21 20.41
C VAL A 130 -0.55 -3.85 21.11
N HIS A 131 0.52 -3.05 21.19
CA HIS A 131 0.52 -1.77 21.90
C HIS A 131 0.46 -0.57 20.95
N ILE A 132 1.21 -0.62 19.85
CA ILE A 132 1.32 0.49 18.89
C ILE A 132 1.14 -0.09 17.49
N PHE A 133 0.25 0.54 16.71
CA PHE A 133 0.05 0.22 15.30
C PHE A 133 1.37 0.32 14.53
N GLU A 134 1.65 -0.67 13.67
CA GLU A 134 2.90 -0.78 12.93
C GLU A 134 3.14 0.41 11.98
N SER A 135 2.09 1.12 11.57
CA SER A 135 2.20 2.33 10.76
C SER A 135 2.93 3.47 11.48
N VAL A 136 2.81 3.59 12.81
CA VAL A 136 3.43 4.66 13.60
C VAL A 136 4.97 4.61 13.55
N PRO A 137 5.64 3.49 13.90
CA PRO A 137 7.09 3.38 13.77
C PRO A 137 7.53 3.42 12.29
N GLY A 138 6.70 2.94 11.37
CA GLY A 138 6.92 3.11 9.92
C GLY A 138 7.03 4.57 9.50
N MET A 139 6.04 5.39 9.86
CA MET A 139 6.04 6.82 9.59
C MET A 139 7.21 7.53 10.30
N GLY A 140 7.46 7.18 11.56
CA GLY A 140 8.58 7.73 12.33
C GLY A 140 9.93 7.49 11.65
N ALA A 141 10.17 6.26 11.17
CA ALA A 141 11.39 5.92 10.45
C ALA A 141 11.56 6.71 9.14
N ALA A 142 10.48 6.91 8.38
CA ALA A 142 10.52 7.73 7.16
C ALA A 142 10.83 9.21 7.46
N PHE A 143 10.24 9.79 8.52
CA PHE A 143 10.57 11.16 8.91
C PHE A 143 12.01 11.29 9.41
N ILE A 144 12.49 10.34 10.21
CA ILE A 144 13.89 10.30 10.65
C ILE A 144 14.82 10.24 9.44
N ALA A 145 14.54 9.37 8.48
CA ALA A 145 15.31 9.27 7.24
C ALA A 145 15.32 10.59 6.46
N HIS A 146 14.15 11.25 6.36
CA HIS A 146 14.01 12.57 5.73
C HIS A 146 14.91 13.62 6.39
N PHE A 147 14.83 13.77 7.72
CA PHE A 147 15.63 14.76 8.45
C PHE A 147 17.13 14.48 8.36
N ILE A 148 17.56 13.21 8.44
CA ILE A 148 18.96 12.82 8.28
C ILE A 148 19.49 13.25 6.91
N MET A 149 18.72 13.01 5.85
CA MET A 149 19.12 13.39 4.49
C MET A 149 19.14 14.90 4.29
N VAL A 150 18.12 15.63 4.76
CA VAL A 150 18.09 17.10 4.68
C VAL A 150 19.30 17.73 5.40
N LEU A 151 19.66 17.20 6.57
CA LEU A 151 20.84 17.67 7.32
C LEU A 151 22.15 17.35 6.60
N LYS A 152 22.26 16.17 6.00
CA LYS A 152 23.44 15.75 5.24
C LYS A 152 23.63 16.58 3.97
N ASP A 153 22.53 16.84 3.25
CA ASP A 153 22.54 17.58 1.99
C ASP A 153 22.57 19.11 2.22
N LYS A 154 22.49 19.57 3.48
CA LYS A 154 22.41 20.98 3.91
C LYS A 154 21.36 21.76 3.12
N ASP A 155 20.23 21.11 2.82
CA ASP A 155 19.23 21.67 1.94
C ASP A 155 18.60 22.92 2.60
N PRO A 156 18.61 24.10 1.94
CA PRO A 156 18.07 25.34 2.51
C PRO A 156 16.52 25.33 2.60
N TRP A 157 15.88 24.19 2.38
CA TRP A 157 14.43 24.00 2.49
C TRP A 157 13.91 24.30 3.90
N LEU A 158 14.70 24.06 4.96
CA LEU A 158 14.32 24.40 6.34
C LEU A 158 13.93 25.89 6.52
N GLY A 159 14.45 26.78 5.67
CA GLY A 159 14.08 28.21 5.65
C GLY A 159 12.94 28.59 4.70
N LYS A 160 12.37 27.63 3.96
CA LYS A 160 11.38 27.85 2.88
C LYS A 160 10.02 27.20 3.14
N LEU A 161 9.67 26.92 4.39
CA LEU A 161 8.35 26.38 4.74
C LEU A 161 7.25 27.30 4.17
N PRO A 162 6.27 26.78 3.41
CA PRO A 162 5.25 27.58 2.77
C PRO A 162 4.37 28.26 3.83
N SER A 163 4.08 29.55 3.62
CA SER A 163 3.10 30.29 4.41
C SER A 163 1.72 29.65 4.27
N GLN A 164 0.91 29.70 5.34
CA GLN A 164 -0.43 29.11 5.45
C GLN A 164 -1.34 29.41 4.23
N GLU A 165 -1.21 30.59 3.64
CA GLU A 165 -1.96 31.01 2.44
C GLU A 165 -1.72 30.12 1.20
N LYS A 166 -0.48 29.66 0.97
CA LYS A 166 -0.17 28.79 -0.18
C LYS A 166 -0.72 27.38 0.00
N LEU A 167 -0.83 26.89 1.23
CA LEU A 167 -1.37 25.57 1.51
C LEU A 167 -2.87 25.49 1.17
N VAL A 168 -3.63 26.57 1.44
CA VAL A 168 -5.06 26.64 1.10
C VAL A 168 -5.27 26.62 -0.41
N HIS A 169 -4.47 27.37 -1.17
CA HIS A 169 -4.55 27.37 -2.63
C HIS A 169 -4.23 26.01 -3.26
N TRP A 170 -3.24 25.28 -2.75
CA TRP A 170 -2.87 23.95 -3.26
C TRP A 170 -3.95 22.89 -3.02
N VAL A 171 -4.65 22.96 -1.89
CA VAL A 171 -5.77 22.06 -1.59
C VAL A 171 -6.94 22.31 -2.54
N LEU A 172 -7.18 23.58 -2.89
CA LEU A 172 -8.24 23.96 -3.82
C LEU A 172 -7.92 23.53 -5.26
N GLU A 173 -6.66 23.60 -5.71
CA GLU A 173 -6.21 23.11 -7.02
C GLU A 173 -6.30 21.58 -7.17
N PHE A 174 -6.13 20.83 -6.08
CA PHE A 174 -6.24 19.37 -6.10
C PHE A 174 -7.70 18.87 -6.14
N TYR A 175 -8.66 19.75 -5.81
CA TYR A 175 -10.09 19.44 -5.78
C TYR A 175 -10.86 19.93 -7.02
N SER A 176 -10.19 20.67 -7.92
CA SER A 176 -10.72 21.16 -9.21
C SER A 176 -10.25 20.31 -10.38
#